data_AF-A0A257UY39-F1
#
_entry.id   AF-A0A257UY39-F1
#
_cell.length_a   1.000
_cell.length_b   1.000
_cell.length_c   1.000
_cell.angle_alpha   90.00
_cell.angle_beta   90.00
_cell.angle_gamma   90.00
#
_symmetry.space_group_name_H-M   'P 1'
#
loop_
_entity.id
_entity.type
_entity.pdbx_description
1 polymer ?
#
loop_
_entity_poly.entity_id
_entity_poly.type
_entity_poly.pdbx_seq_one_letter_code
_entity_poly.pdbx_strand_id
1 'polypeptide(L)'
;MSQSTSNPAGLNISFVGYNGSTISAPVMNALESAASFLHTEITNPINLTIGVNILAGAPANVLAEGQPSPEFGVSLSRAEQLLSANDPGVSLPATLPQGAYNEIYMSQAEDKALGIPLPQSYALDGVILINPSFVSDFNMGVAVHEITHVMGRISNNAATMPNGQYEFGPLNLFRFTSPGTLEVSGANLGHGSYSSQNPYFSTDNGATHLQTFRSPGGADWLSPTYTPPGTATDMLSYVSSNNNTIFSSADKSLMQAIGFAVAGAASTPTPPPVTPPVTPPASYATIFGSLGTGVSSILGATATDYQMTMSGGNIVTITGSSNAVLADQAGSDTILATGSGSVFGYNQSGYAGSMDFINTGSAPAVINDLSGSMTMQGGAGGGTVRGGTAGNNSIIGGSGALYAVGGGSNSLVVVNSAQTNYLFAGIGNETLIANPGTGTNLFDCNPGAGGDVMISHGTGTQYFFGSAGTSTLTGSTVAGSSNVFFMGSSLGGGSAVVTNFGQLNGTINTVNNAVIQSVTDTSYNGASGALVTLNDGTRITLLGVSSASLSYTIGGTSLT
;
A
#
# COMPACT_ATOMS: atom_id res chain seq x y z
N MET A 1 -31.04 -17.31 5.39
CA MET A 1 -31.42 -15.99 5.91
C MET A 1 -30.17 -15.39 6.52
N SER A 2 -29.52 -14.44 5.86
CA SER A 2 -28.28 -13.81 6.34
C SER A 2 -28.66 -12.56 7.13
N GLN A 3 -28.45 -12.54 8.44
CA GLN A 3 -28.48 -11.30 9.21
C GLN A 3 -27.12 -10.62 9.09
N SER A 4 -27.04 -9.60 8.24
CA SER A 4 -25.88 -8.71 8.15
C SER A 4 -25.92 -7.71 9.31
N THR A 5 -24.96 -7.78 10.22
CA THR A 5 -24.69 -6.71 11.19
C THR A 5 -23.96 -5.58 10.48
N SER A 6 -24.69 -4.68 9.81
CA SER A 6 -24.07 -3.59 9.05
C SER A 6 -23.61 -2.45 9.97
N ASN A 7 -22.32 -2.44 10.32
CA ASN A 7 -21.62 -1.25 10.75
C ASN A 7 -20.68 -0.83 9.61
N PRO A 8 -20.90 0.31 8.94
CA PRO A 8 -20.16 0.70 7.73
C PRO A 8 -18.67 1.01 7.96
N ALA A 9 -18.18 0.95 9.20
CA ALA A 9 -16.83 1.35 9.58
C ALA A 9 -15.86 0.19 9.96
N GLY A 10 -16.20 -1.08 9.67
CA GLY A 10 -15.36 -2.22 10.06
C GLY A 10 -15.53 -3.48 9.18
N LEU A 11 -14.91 -4.58 9.59
CA LEU A 11 -14.90 -5.84 8.84
C LEU A 11 -16.29 -6.49 8.84
N ASN A 12 -16.89 -6.68 7.67
CA ASN A 12 -18.16 -7.40 7.53
C ASN A 12 -17.91 -8.75 6.86
N ILE A 13 -18.37 -9.85 7.48
CA ILE A 13 -18.24 -11.21 6.93
C ILE A 13 -19.63 -11.77 6.69
N SER A 14 -19.85 -12.29 5.48
CA SER A 14 -21.07 -13.00 5.10
C SER A 14 -20.74 -14.43 4.70
N PHE A 15 -21.62 -15.37 5.06
CA PHE A 15 -21.47 -16.79 4.76
C PHE A 15 -22.51 -17.24 3.75
N VAL A 16 -22.08 -17.99 2.74
CA VAL A 16 -22.97 -18.56 1.72
C VAL A 16 -22.72 -20.07 1.57
N GLY A 17 -23.78 -20.84 1.31
CA GLY A 17 -23.63 -22.27 1.01
C GLY A 17 -22.85 -22.45 -0.30
N TYR A 18 -21.69 -23.10 -0.23
CA TYR A 18 -20.85 -23.36 -1.39
C TYR A 18 -21.29 -24.66 -2.09
N ASN A 19 -21.32 -24.66 -3.43
CA ASN A 19 -21.80 -25.78 -4.25
C ASN A 19 -23.20 -26.32 -3.87
N GLY A 20 -24.10 -25.43 -3.43
CA GLY A 20 -25.48 -25.79 -3.06
C GLY A 20 -25.61 -26.53 -1.73
N SER A 21 -24.55 -26.58 -0.92
CA SER A 21 -24.58 -27.20 0.41
C SER A 21 -25.52 -26.45 1.36
N THR A 22 -26.20 -27.21 2.23
CA THR A 22 -26.99 -26.66 3.33
C THR A 22 -26.12 -26.64 4.58
N ILE A 23 -25.95 -25.46 5.17
CA ILE A 23 -25.15 -25.28 6.39
C ILE A 23 -26.03 -25.58 7.60
N SER A 24 -25.55 -26.44 8.50
CA SER A 24 -26.30 -26.75 9.72
C SER A 24 -26.37 -25.53 10.66
N ALA A 25 -27.42 -25.43 11.46
CA ALA A 25 -27.58 -24.32 12.40
C ALA A 25 -26.43 -24.20 13.42
N PRO A 26 -25.89 -25.30 14.01
CA PRO A 26 -24.74 -25.20 14.90
C PRO A 26 -23.50 -24.58 14.24
N VAL A 27 -23.19 -24.99 13.01
CA VAL A 27 -22.06 -24.44 12.24
C VAL A 27 -22.28 -22.96 11.93
N MET A 28 -23.47 -22.59 11.47
CA MET A 28 -23.77 -21.19 11.15
C MET A 28 -23.66 -20.30 12.39
N ASN A 29 -24.17 -20.74 13.55
CA ASN A 29 -24.08 -19.99 14.80
C ASN A 29 -22.62 -19.77 15.24
N ALA A 30 -21.75 -20.77 15.07
CA ALA A 30 -20.32 -20.65 15.36
C ALA A 30 -19.63 -19.65 14.42
N LEU A 31 -19.92 -19.71 13.12
CA LEU A 31 -19.39 -18.80 12.11
C LEU A 31 -19.83 -17.34 12.33
N GLU A 32 -21.12 -17.12 12.59
CA GLU A 32 -21.65 -15.78 12.88
C GLU A 32 -21.07 -15.20 14.18
N SER A 33 -20.89 -16.04 15.21
CA SER A 33 -20.24 -15.63 16.46
C SER A 33 -18.78 -15.24 16.24
N ALA A 34 -18.05 -16.02 15.44
CA ALA A 34 -16.66 -15.73 15.07
C ALA A 34 -16.54 -14.46 14.23
N ALA A 35 -17.44 -14.26 13.26
CA ALA A 35 -17.50 -13.04 12.46
C ALA A 35 -17.78 -11.80 13.31
N SER A 36 -18.72 -11.89 14.27
CA SER A 36 -18.99 -10.79 15.20
C SER A 36 -17.79 -10.50 16.08
N PHE A 37 -17.05 -11.52 16.53
CA PHE A 37 -15.82 -11.33 17.28
C PHE A 37 -14.74 -10.64 16.42
N LEU A 38 -14.47 -11.14 15.22
CA LEU A 38 -13.50 -10.54 14.30
C LEU A 38 -13.86 -9.11 13.88
N HIS A 39 -15.14 -8.78 13.76
CA HIS A 39 -15.60 -7.40 13.53
C HIS A 39 -15.13 -6.43 14.64
N THR A 40 -15.02 -6.90 15.89
CA THR A 40 -14.56 -6.07 17.00
C THR A 40 -13.03 -5.96 17.08
N GLU A 41 -12.33 -6.95 16.53
CA GLU A 41 -10.87 -7.01 16.57
C GLU A 41 -10.20 -6.44 15.31
N ILE A 42 -10.89 -6.44 14.16
CA ILE A 42 -10.37 -5.98 12.86
C ILE A 42 -11.15 -4.73 12.40
N THR A 43 -10.44 -3.62 12.21
CA THR A 43 -11.01 -2.32 11.89
C THR A 43 -10.98 -1.98 10.40
N ASN A 44 -10.49 -2.87 9.53
CA ASN A 44 -10.56 -2.65 8.08
C ASN A 44 -12.02 -2.55 7.62
N PRO A 45 -12.43 -1.49 6.88
CA PRO A 45 -13.80 -1.35 6.39
C PRO A 45 -14.02 -2.19 5.11
N ILE A 46 -13.84 -3.50 5.20
CA ILE A 46 -13.93 -4.43 4.07
C ILE A 46 -15.08 -5.41 4.23
N ASN A 47 -15.58 -5.91 3.10
CA ASN A 47 -16.63 -6.93 3.07
C ASN A 47 -16.06 -8.24 2.52
N LEU A 48 -16.20 -9.31 3.30
CA LEU A 48 -15.81 -10.67 2.95
C LEU A 48 -17.06 -11.54 2.71
N THR A 49 -17.04 -12.34 1.66
CA THR A 49 -18.04 -13.37 1.36
C THR A 49 -17.35 -14.72 1.36
N ILE A 50 -17.66 -15.56 2.34
CA ILE A 50 -17.01 -16.85 2.54
C ILE A 50 -17.99 -17.96 2.18
N GLY A 51 -17.57 -18.83 1.25
CA GLY A 51 -18.31 -20.04 0.94
C GLY A 51 -18.14 -21.07 2.06
N VAL A 52 -19.19 -21.78 2.44
CA VAL A 52 -19.11 -22.83 3.46
C VAL A 52 -19.63 -24.12 2.85
N ASN A 53 -18.89 -25.22 3.00
CA ASN A 53 -19.29 -26.53 2.50
C ASN A 53 -19.05 -27.62 3.55
N ILE A 54 -19.97 -28.58 3.63
CA ILE A 54 -19.79 -29.81 4.41
C ILE A 54 -19.33 -30.89 3.44
N LEU A 55 -18.05 -31.24 3.49
CA LEU A 55 -17.40 -32.02 2.43
C LEU A 55 -17.63 -33.51 2.60
N ALA A 56 -18.48 -34.10 1.74
CA ALA A 56 -18.68 -35.54 1.71
C ALA A 56 -17.38 -36.24 1.24
N GLY A 57 -16.61 -36.81 2.17
CA GLY A 57 -15.37 -37.53 1.88
C GLY A 57 -14.07 -36.80 2.21
N ALA A 58 -14.10 -35.77 3.06
CA ALA A 58 -12.86 -35.21 3.62
C ALA A 58 -12.00 -36.32 4.27
N PRO A 59 -10.66 -36.25 4.17
CA PRO A 59 -9.76 -37.14 4.89
C PRO A 59 -10.11 -37.16 6.39
N ALA A 60 -10.05 -38.33 7.04
CA ALA A 60 -10.46 -38.50 8.43
C ALA A 60 -9.68 -37.62 9.43
N ASN A 61 -8.55 -37.05 9.01
CA ASN A 61 -7.67 -36.20 9.80
C ASN A 61 -7.88 -34.69 9.57
N VAL A 62 -8.75 -34.28 8.65
CA VAL A 62 -9.09 -32.86 8.43
C VAL A 62 -10.47 -32.64 9.05
N LEU A 63 -10.53 -31.80 10.08
CA LEU A 63 -11.76 -31.51 10.84
C LEU A 63 -12.51 -30.34 10.20
N ALA A 64 -11.80 -29.27 9.90
CA ALA A 64 -12.20 -28.19 9.02
C ALA A 64 -10.97 -27.63 8.29
N GLU A 65 -11.20 -26.88 7.21
CA GLU A 65 -10.14 -26.25 6.42
C GLU A 65 -10.67 -24.95 5.80
N GLY A 66 -10.13 -23.82 6.23
CA GLY A 66 -10.24 -22.54 5.56
C GLY A 66 -9.24 -22.43 4.42
N GLN A 67 -9.73 -22.20 3.22
CA GLN A 67 -8.94 -22.00 2.02
C GLN A 67 -9.24 -20.59 1.47
N PRO A 68 -8.24 -19.72 1.27
CA PRO A 68 -8.48 -18.47 0.56
C PRO A 68 -8.89 -18.74 -0.89
N SER A 69 -9.66 -17.81 -1.47
CA SER A 69 -9.96 -17.80 -2.91
C SER A 69 -8.66 -17.61 -3.70
N PRO A 70 -8.58 -18.00 -5.00
CA PRO A 70 -7.32 -18.14 -5.72
C PRO A 70 -6.39 -16.96 -5.49
N GLU A 71 -5.21 -17.29 -4.99
CA GLU A 71 -4.23 -16.31 -4.57
C GLU A 71 -3.56 -15.68 -5.79
N PHE A 72 -3.33 -14.36 -5.74
CA PHE A 72 -2.60 -13.66 -6.79
C PHE A 72 -1.16 -13.45 -6.34
N GLY A 73 -0.22 -13.65 -7.26
CA GLY A 73 1.18 -13.33 -7.05
C GLY A 73 1.39 -11.82 -7.00
N VAL A 74 1.87 -11.33 -5.86
CA VAL A 74 2.32 -9.96 -5.64
C VAL A 74 3.83 -9.98 -5.51
N SER A 75 4.56 -9.15 -6.27
CA SER A 75 6.02 -9.14 -6.16
C SER A 75 6.48 -8.83 -4.72
N LEU A 76 7.59 -9.42 -4.28
CA LEU A 76 8.10 -9.25 -2.92
C LEU A 76 8.25 -7.78 -2.52
N SER A 77 8.83 -6.96 -3.39
CA SER A 77 9.02 -5.52 -3.16
C SER A 77 7.69 -4.77 -3.05
N ARG A 78 6.66 -5.19 -3.78
CA ARG A 78 5.32 -4.61 -3.70
C ARG A 78 4.64 -5.02 -2.41
N ALA A 79 4.74 -6.29 -2.02
CA ALA A 79 4.24 -6.78 -0.74
C ALA A 79 4.91 -6.02 0.43
N GLU A 80 6.24 -5.86 0.41
CA GLU A 80 6.96 -5.07 1.42
C GLU A 80 6.44 -3.63 1.51
N GLN A 81 6.25 -2.97 0.37
CA GLN A 81 5.71 -1.61 0.32
C GLN A 81 4.29 -1.52 0.91
N LEU A 82 3.44 -2.50 0.62
CA LEU A 82 2.05 -2.52 1.08
C LEU A 82 1.95 -2.83 2.58
N LEU A 83 2.71 -3.83 3.03
CA LEU A 83 2.76 -4.21 4.44
C LEU A 83 3.38 -3.11 5.29
N SER A 84 4.46 -2.47 4.84
CA SER A 84 5.07 -1.33 5.56
C SER A 84 4.21 -0.08 5.58
N ALA A 85 3.37 0.15 4.55
CA ALA A 85 2.38 1.22 4.57
C ALA A 85 1.27 0.98 5.62
N ASN A 86 0.92 -0.28 5.87
CA ASN A 86 -0.10 -0.65 6.86
C ASN A 86 0.50 -0.82 8.28
N ASP A 87 1.73 -1.32 8.36
CA ASP A 87 2.50 -1.53 9.59
C ASP A 87 3.98 -1.12 9.36
N PRO A 88 4.33 0.14 9.63
CA PRO A 88 5.68 0.67 9.47
C PRO A 88 6.78 -0.07 10.24
N GLY A 89 6.41 -0.90 11.22
CA GLY A 89 7.35 -1.73 11.97
C GLY A 89 7.70 -3.04 11.28
N VAL A 90 7.00 -3.40 10.20
CA VAL A 90 7.23 -4.63 9.45
C VAL A 90 8.42 -4.48 8.51
N SER A 91 9.37 -5.42 8.63
CA SER A 91 10.48 -5.61 7.71
C SER A 91 10.44 -7.04 7.18
N LEU A 92 10.46 -7.16 5.86
CA LEU A 92 10.56 -8.45 5.18
C LEU A 92 12.03 -8.89 5.04
N PRO A 93 12.28 -10.19 4.82
CA PRO A 93 13.62 -10.68 4.50
C PRO A 93 14.20 -10.00 3.26
N ALA A 94 15.42 -9.46 3.37
CA ALA A 94 16.11 -8.77 2.27
C ALA A 94 16.41 -9.68 1.06
N THR A 95 16.44 -11.00 1.27
CA THR A 95 16.64 -12.00 0.22
C THR A 95 15.80 -13.23 0.50
N LEU A 96 15.05 -13.70 -0.50
CA LEU A 96 14.37 -15.00 -0.42
C LEU A 96 15.37 -16.15 -0.65
N PRO A 97 15.08 -17.37 -0.15
CA PRO A 97 15.87 -18.55 -0.44
C PRO A 97 16.03 -18.80 -1.94
N GLN A 98 17.17 -19.38 -2.34
CA GLN A 98 17.39 -19.76 -3.74
C GLN A 98 16.29 -20.71 -4.24
N GLY A 99 15.66 -20.37 -5.37
CA GLY A 99 14.56 -21.14 -5.96
C GLY A 99 13.17 -20.67 -5.53
N ALA A 100 13.06 -19.74 -4.58
CA ALA A 100 11.81 -19.04 -4.31
C ALA A 100 11.38 -18.20 -5.51
N TYR A 101 10.07 -18.14 -5.75
CA TYR A 101 9.51 -17.21 -6.71
C TYR A 101 9.58 -15.79 -6.15
N ASN A 102 9.79 -14.79 -7.01
CA ASN A 102 9.88 -13.38 -6.59
C ASN A 102 8.49 -12.74 -6.39
N GLU A 103 7.50 -13.57 -6.05
CA GLU A 103 6.12 -13.20 -5.79
C GLU A 103 5.61 -13.97 -4.58
N ILE A 104 4.71 -13.34 -3.85
CA ILE A 104 3.99 -13.89 -2.70
C ILE A 104 2.54 -14.00 -3.11
N TYR A 105 1.96 -15.15 -2.82
CA TYR A 105 0.56 -15.41 -3.07
C TYR A 105 -0.25 -14.91 -1.88
N MET A 106 -1.05 -13.87 -2.13
CA MET A 106 -1.89 -13.24 -1.12
C MET A 106 -3.35 -13.64 -1.34
N SER A 107 -4.10 -13.75 -0.24
CA SER A 107 -5.54 -13.99 -0.29
C SER A 107 -6.29 -12.75 -0.76
N GLN A 108 -7.44 -12.96 -1.41
CA GLN A 108 -8.34 -11.89 -1.80
C GLN A 108 -8.77 -10.99 -0.62
N ALA A 109 -8.84 -11.56 0.59
CA ALA A 109 -9.15 -10.83 1.81
C ALA A 109 -8.01 -9.86 2.21
N GLU A 110 -6.75 -10.26 2.08
CA GLU A 110 -5.59 -9.39 2.29
C GLU A 110 -5.54 -8.29 1.23
N ASP A 111 -5.82 -8.61 -0.03
CA ASP A 111 -5.88 -7.63 -1.11
C ASP A 111 -6.90 -6.53 -0.79
N LYS A 112 -8.09 -6.92 -0.34
CA LYS A 112 -9.12 -5.97 0.13
C LYS A 112 -8.63 -5.16 1.33
N ALA A 113 -7.99 -5.80 2.31
CA ALA A 113 -7.48 -5.14 3.51
C ALA A 113 -6.41 -4.08 3.20
N LEU A 114 -5.53 -4.39 2.24
CA LEU A 114 -4.43 -3.54 1.77
C LEU A 114 -4.84 -2.55 0.66
N GLY A 115 -6.10 -2.60 0.21
CA GLY A 115 -6.61 -1.74 -0.85
C GLY A 115 -5.99 -2.03 -2.24
N ILE A 116 -5.58 -3.27 -2.48
CA ILE A 116 -5.00 -3.71 -3.75
C ILE A 116 -6.14 -3.98 -4.74
N PRO A 117 -6.17 -3.30 -5.90
CA PRO A 117 -7.16 -3.59 -6.93
C PRO A 117 -6.86 -4.94 -7.57
N LEU A 118 -7.76 -5.89 -7.38
CA LEU A 118 -7.61 -7.24 -7.91
C LEU A 118 -7.92 -7.30 -9.42
N PRO A 119 -7.09 -8.00 -10.21
CA PRO A 119 -7.35 -8.18 -11.65
C PRO A 119 -8.61 -9.02 -11.92
N GLN A 120 -9.03 -9.86 -10.96
CA GLN A 120 -10.31 -10.57 -11.01
C GLN A 120 -10.99 -10.53 -9.64
N SER A 121 -12.24 -10.09 -9.61
CA SER A 121 -13.08 -10.21 -8.42
C SER A 121 -13.74 -11.59 -8.46
N TYR A 122 -13.31 -12.49 -7.58
CA TYR A 122 -14.08 -13.72 -7.34
C TYR A 122 -15.30 -13.39 -6.48
N ALA A 123 -16.38 -14.17 -6.69
CA ALA A 123 -17.60 -14.03 -5.91
C ALA A 123 -17.42 -14.40 -4.42
N LEU A 124 -16.39 -15.20 -4.12
CA LEU A 124 -16.05 -15.65 -2.77
C LEU A 124 -14.61 -15.22 -2.48
N ASP A 125 -14.38 -14.72 -1.27
CA ASP A 125 -13.07 -14.37 -0.72
C ASP A 125 -12.30 -15.58 -0.19
N GLY A 126 -13.02 -16.68 0.03
CA GLY A 126 -12.49 -18.01 0.29
C GLY A 126 -13.59 -18.98 0.64
N VAL A 127 -13.20 -20.19 1.00
CA VAL A 127 -14.10 -21.28 1.38
C VAL A 127 -13.68 -21.91 2.68
N ILE A 128 -14.66 -22.29 3.50
CA ILE A 128 -14.45 -23.13 4.68
C ILE A 128 -15.10 -24.48 4.40
N LEU A 129 -14.28 -25.53 4.48
CA LEU A 129 -14.66 -26.91 4.24
C LEU A 129 -14.72 -27.62 5.59
N ILE A 130 -15.85 -28.22 5.95
CA ILE A 130 -16.07 -28.85 7.26
C ILE A 130 -16.31 -30.34 7.07
N ASN A 131 -15.61 -31.16 7.85
CA ASN A 131 -15.82 -32.59 7.86
C ASN A 131 -17.21 -32.91 8.44
N PRO A 132 -18.05 -33.72 7.76
CA PRO A 132 -19.35 -34.12 8.27
C PRO A 132 -19.34 -34.67 9.70
N SER A 133 -18.28 -35.41 10.08
CA SER A 133 -18.17 -35.97 11.44
C SER A 133 -17.86 -34.93 12.51
N PHE A 134 -17.47 -33.73 12.12
CA PHE A 134 -17.07 -32.65 13.03
C PHE A 134 -18.12 -31.55 13.17
N VAL A 135 -19.23 -31.64 12.42
CA VAL A 135 -20.29 -30.62 12.40
C VAL A 135 -20.87 -30.32 13.79
N SER A 136 -20.97 -31.32 14.67
CA SER A 136 -21.48 -31.13 16.05
C SER A 136 -20.48 -30.45 16.99
N ASP A 137 -19.18 -30.55 16.68
CA ASP A 137 -18.09 -30.06 17.52
C ASP A 137 -17.50 -28.73 17.00
N PHE A 138 -17.93 -28.31 15.80
CA PHE A 138 -17.56 -27.04 15.18
C PHE A 138 -18.07 -25.86 16.02
N ASN A 139 -17.14 -25.22 16.72
CA ASN A 139 -17.41 -24.15 17.69
C ASN A 139 -16.81 -22.82 17.23
N MET A 140 -17.09 -21.75 17.98
CA MET A 140 -16.63 -20.39 17.63
C MET A 140 -15.10 -20.31 17.48
N GLY A 141 -14.35 -21.06 18.27
CA GLY A 141 -12.90 -21.09 18.16
C GLY A 141 -12.44 -21.60 16.81
N VAL A 142 -12.86 -22.82 16.46
CA VAL A 142 -12.58 -23.38 15.13
C VAL A 142 -13.04 -22.43 14.03
N ALA A 143 -14.22 -21.82 14.15
CA ALA A 143 -14.70 -20.84 13.19
C ALA A 143 -13.76 -19.63 13.04
N VAL A 144 -13.28 -19.02 14.14
CA VAL A 144 -12.29 -17.93 14.08
C VAL A 144 -11.02 -18.39 13.37
N HIS A 145 -10.54 -19.58 13.73
CA HIS A 145 -9.36 -20.19 13.12
C HIS A 145 -9.51 -20.31 11.60
N GLU A 146 -10.57 -20.96 11.12
CA GLU A 146 -10.78 -21.16 9.68
C GLU A 146 -11.04 -19.85 8.93
N ILE A 147 -11.76 -18.90 9.54
CA ILE A 147 -11.96 -17.58 8.92
C ILE A 147 -10.63 -16.86 8.75
N THR A 148 -9.72 -16.93 9.74
CA THR A 148 -8.41 -16.29 9.59
C THR A 148 -7.53 -16.96 8.52
N HIS A 149 -7.72 -18.25 8.23
CA HIS A 149 -7.06 -18.89 7.07
C HIS A 149 -7.57 -18.32 5.75
N VAL A 150 -8.88 -18.12 5.62
CA VAL A 150 -9.46 -17.40 4.47
C VAL A 150 -8.92 -15.97 4.37
N MET A 151 -8.59 -15.35 5.50
CA MET A 151 -7.96 -14.03 5.58
C MET A 151 -6.45 -14.04 5.33
N GLY A 152 -5.86 -15.12 4.82
CA GLY A 152 -4.42 -15.15 4.47
C GLY A 152 -3.49 -15.64 5.57
N ARG A 153 -4.03 -16.06 6.73
CA ARG A 153 -3.25 -16.75 7.76
C ARG A 153 -2.96 -18.20 7.36
N ILE A 154 -2.32 -18.38 6.22
CA ILE A 154 -1.91 -19.66 5.68
C ILE A 154 -0.41 -19.67 5.39
N SER A 155 0.20 -20.84 5.54
CA SER A 155 1.53 -21.09 4.99
C SER A 155 1.36 -21.87 3.70
N ASN A 156 1.83 -21.33 2.58
CA ASN A 156 2.01 -22.16 1.41
C ASN A 156 3.21 -23.05 1.68
N ASN A 157 2.96 -24.36 1.67
CA ASN A 157 3.98 -25.38 1.95
C ASN A 157 4.94 -25.52 0.75
N ALA A 158 5.49 -24.40 0.26
CA ALA A 158 6.45 -24.33 -0.83
C ALA A 158 6.09 -25.32 -1.93
N ALA A 159 4.83 -25.29 -2.40
CA ALA A 159 4.43 -26.19 -3.47
C ALA A 159 5.37 -25.93 -4.63
N THR A 160 6.03 -26.99 -5.11
CA THR A 160 6.92 -26.87 -6.26
C THR A 160 6.05 -26.58 -7.46
N MET A 161 6.14 -25.36 -7.98
CA MET A 161 5.51 -25.00 -9.25
C MET A 161 6.00 -25.92 -10.36
N PRO A 162 5.26 -26.03 -11.48
CA PRO A 162 5.68 -26.84 -12.63
C PRO A 162 7.09 -26.52 -13.17
N ASN A 163 7.62 -25.33 -12.87
CA ASN A 163 8.95 -24.87 -13.26
C ASN A 163 10.06 -25.14 -12.21
N GLY A 164 9.75 -25.83 -11.10
CA GLY A 164 10.70 -26.15 -10.04
C GLY A 164 10.91 -25.05 -8.99
N GLN A 165 10.19 -23.93 -9.07
CA GLN A 165 10.24 -22.85 -8.09
C GLN A 165 9.24 -23.08 -6.94
N TYR A 166 9.43 -22.37 -5.83
CA TYR A 166 8.61 -22.52 -4.63
C TYR A 166 7.70 -21.31 -4.42
N GLU A 167 6.43 -21.57 -4.13
CA GLU A 167 5.42 -20.56 -3.79
C GLU A 167 5.47 -20.21 -2.30
N PHE A 168 5.40 -18.92 -1.98
CA PHE A 168 5.27 -18.44 -0.62
C PHE A 168 3.92 -17.78 -0.40
N GLY A 169 3.32 -18.11 0.74
CA GLY A 169 2.21 -17.36 1.31
C GLY A 169 2.73 -16.32 2.30
N PRO A 170 1.83 -15.48 2.83
CA PRO A 170 2.20 -14.34 3.68
C PRO A 170 2.98 -14.77 4.92
N LEU A 171 2.59 -15.87 5.56
CA LEU A 171 3.25 -16.35 6.78
C LEU A 171 4.66 -16.91 6.55
N ASN A 172 4.99 -17.34 5.34
CA ASN A 172 6.33 -17.85 5.04
C ASN A 172 7.39 -16.74 5.20
N LEU A 173 7.01 -15.48 4.97
CA LEU A 173 7.89 -14.31 5.05
C LEU A 173 8.28 -13.95 6.48
N PHE A 174 7.46 -14.39 7.44
CA PHE A 174 7.62 -14.06 8.84
C PHE A 174 8.11 -15.25 9.68
N ARG A 175 8.49 -16.36 9.02
CA ARG A 175 8.85 -17.62 9.67
C ARG A 175 10.37 -17.80 9.74
N PHE A 176 10.96 -17.53 10.90
CA PHE A 176 12.41 -17.49 11.11
C PHE A 176 12.92 -18.59 12.05
N THR A 177 14.15 -19.03 11.86
CA THR A 177 14.90 -19.88 12.81
C THR A 177 15.95 -19.08 13.58
N SER A 178 16.40 -17.95 13.03
CA SER A 178 17.26 -16.94 13.66
C SER A 178 17.14 -15.59 12.94
N PRO A 179 17.63 -14.47 13.51
CA PRO A 179 17.66 -13.19 12.81
C PRO A 179 18.28 -13.29 11.40
N GLY A 180 17.58 -12.75 10.40
CA GLY A 180 17.95 -12.79 8.99
C GLY A 180 17.87 -14.16 8.32
N THR A 181 17.38 -15.21 9.01
CA THR A 181 17.34 -16.59 8.50
C THR A 181 15.92 -17.13 8.55
N LEU A 182 15.26 -17.14 7.40
CA LEU A 182 13.98 -17.81 7.23
C LEU A 182 14.13 -19.32 7.47
N GLU A 183 13.15 -19.96 8.09
CA GLU A 183 13.15 -21.42 8.27
C GLU A 183 13.18 -22.15 6.92
N VAL A 184 12.54 -21.57 5.91
CA VAL A 184 12.54 -22.08 4.53
C VAL A 184 13.88 -21.89 3.82
N SER A 185 14.86 -21.21 4.43
CA SER A 185 16.22 -21.13 3.89
C SER A 185 17.03 -22.39 4.23
N GLY A 186 17.38 -23.18 3.19
CA GLY A 186 18.25 -24.35 3.34
C GLY A 186 17.56 -25.68 3.69
N ALA A 187 16.24 -25.70 3.93
CA ALA A 187 15.48 -26.94 3.89
C ALA A 187 15.41 -27.46 2.45
N ASN A 188 15.43 -28.79 2.25
CA ASN A 188 14.88 -29.36 1.02
C ASN A 188 13.42 -28.89 0.98
N LEU A 189 13.14 -27.86 0.17
CA LEU A 189 11.84 -27.21 0.01
C LEU A 189 10.77 -28.17 -0.59
N GLY A 190 11.10 -29.46 -0.71
CA GLY A 190 10.14 -30.54 -0.89
C GLY A 190 9.33 -30.78 0.37
N HIS A 191 8.03 -30.95 0.16
CA HIS A 191 7.01 -31.29 1.14
C HIS A 191 7.53 -32.18 2.28
N GLY A 192 7.64 -31.63 3.50
CA GLY A 192 7.82 -32.41 4.74
C GLY A 192 9.22 -32.44 5.39
N SER A 193 10.24 -31.73 4.89
CA SER A 193 11.53 -31.59 5.60
C SER A 193 11.68 -30.22 6.27
N TYR A 194 10.90 -29.97 7.32
CA TYR A 194 11.14 -28.81 8.19
C TYR A 194 12.48 -28.98 8.93
N SER A 195 13.18 -27.88 9.17
CA SER A 195 14.42 -27.91 9.94
C SER A 195 14.17 -28.52 11.32
N SER A 196 15.19 -29.15 11.94
CA SER A 196 15.08 -29.61 13.33
C SER A 196 14.97 -28.47 14.35
N GLN A 197 15.07 -27.20 13.90
CA GLN A 197 14.90 -26.02 14.75
C GLN A 197 13.45 -25.57 14.72
N ASN A 198 12.94 -25.13 15.87
CA ASN A 198 11.57 -24.63 16.00
C ASN A 198 11.49 -23.21 15.42
N PRO A 199 10.81 -23.01 14.28
CA PRO A 199 10.63 -21.67 13.74
C PRO A 199 9.74 -20.79 14.62
N TYR A 200 9.85 -19.48 14.46
CA TYR A 200 9.05 -18.47 15.15
C TYR A 200 8.68 -17.29 14.27
N PHE A 201 7.57 -16.64 14.62
CA PHE A 201 7.01 -15.48 13.94
C PHE A 201 7.74 -14.22 14.38
N SER A 202 8.15 -13.40 13.43
CA SER A 202 8.89 -12.15 13.66
C SER A 202 8.56 -11.15 12.57
N THR A 203 8.32 -9.89 12.95
CA THR A 203 8.05 -8.77 12.03
C THR A 203 9.28 -7.91 11.75
N ASP A 204 10.42 -8.20 12.39
CA ASP A 204 11.65 -7.41 12.37
C ASP A 204 12.84 -8.27 11.89
N ASN A 205 12.63 -8.95 10.76
CA ASN A 205 13.62 -9.80 10.10
C ASN A 205 14.25 -10.85 11.05
N GLY A 206 13.43 -11.48 11.89
CA GLY A 206 13.84 -12.52 12.83
C GLY A 206 14.40 -12.01 14.16
N ALA A 207 14.48 -10.70 14.42
CA ALA A 207 15.07 -10.18 15.66
C ALA A 207 14.20 -10.40 16.91
N THR A 208 12.88 -10.31 16.78
CA THR A 208 11.90 -10.51 17.84
C THR A 208 11.16 -11.82 17.66
N HIS A 209 11.04 -12.60 18.73
CA HIS A 209 10.26 -13.83 18.76
C HIS A 209 8.87 -13.56 19.32
N LEU A 210 7.87 -13.47 18.44
CA LEU A 210 6.48 -13.19 18.83
C LEU A 210 5.69 -14.47 19.17
N GLN A 211 5.86 -15.54 18.40
CA GLN A 211 5.19 -16.84 18.63
C GLN A 211 5.93 -17.99 17.92
N THR A 212 5.84 -19.23 18.41
CA THR A 212 6.45 -20.40 17.75
C THR A 212 5.49 -21.10 16.77
N PHE A 213 5.99 -21.61 15.65
CA PHE A 213 5.21 -22.49 14.74
C PHE A 213 5.44 -23.99 15.06
N ARG A 214 5.22 -24.43 16.31
CA ARG A 214 5.42 -25.86 16.65
C ARG A 214 4.31 -26.73 16.03
N SER A 215 4.58 -27.36 14.88
CA SER A 215 4.05 -28.68 14.51
C SER A 215 4.75 -29.23 13.26
N PRO A 216 5.22 -30.50 13.25
CA PRO A 216 5.61 -31.18 12.02
C PRO A 216 4.33 -31.57 11.26
N GLY A 217 3.87 -30.69 10.37
CA GLY A 217 2.66 -30.96 9.58
C GLY A 217 2.20 -29.84 8.66
N GLY A 218 2.62 -28.59 8.92
CA GLY A 218 2.16 -27.43 8.15
C GLY A 218 0.69 -27.10 8.46
N ALA A 219 0.40 -25.80 8.49
CA ALA A 219 -0.92 -25.18 8.60
C ALA A 219 -1.69 -25.19 9.94
N ASP A 220 -1.65 -26.22 10.80
CA ASP A 220 -2.42 -26.19 12.06
C ASP A 220 -1.55 -26.08 13.32
N TRP A 221 -1.54 -24.88 13.88
CA TRP A 221 -0.79 -24.38 15.03
C TRP A 221 -1.14 -25.18 16.29
N LEU A 222 -0.15 -25.87 16.87
CA LEU A 222 -0.32 -26.60 18.12
C LEU A 222 0.71 -26.14 19.17
N SER A 223 0.34 -25.13 19.95
CA SER A 223 0.50 -25.07 21.42
C SER A 223 1.89 -25.30 22.10
N PRO A 224 2.02 -25.20 23.44
CA PRO A 224 2.97 -24.31 24.08
C PRO A 224 4.00 -25.11 24.88
N THR A 225 5.19 -25.31 24.34
CA THR A 225 6.28 -25.90 25.13
C THR A 225 7.44 -24.96 25.36
N TYR A 226 7.19 -23.65 25.22
CA TYR A 226 8.04 -22.65 25.84
C TYR A 226 7.21 -21.53 26.48
N THR A 227 6.73 -21.78 27.69
CA THR A 227 6.25 -20.74 28.60
C THR A 227 7.39 -20.33 29.54
N PRO A 228 7.77 -19.04 29.59
CA PRO A 228 7.83 -18.34 30.86
C PRO A 228 6.40 -18.31 31.46
N PRO A 229 6.23 -18.43 32.78
CA PRO A 229 4.92 -18.68 33.37
C PRO A 229 3.98 -17.48 33.22
N GLY A 230 2.84 -17.63 32.52
CA GLY A 230 1.72 -16.70 32.67
C GLY A 230 0.73 -16.48 31.51
N THR A 231 1.06 -16.77 30.25
CA THR A 231 0.19 -16.38 29.12
C THR A 231 0.08 -17.48 28.07
N ALA A 232 -0.89 -18.37 28.25
CA ALA A 232 -1.31 -19.30 27.20
C ALA A 232 -2.28 -18.56 26.26
N THR A 233 -1.87 -18.31 25.03
CA THR A 233 -2.79 -17.88 23.96
C THR A 233 -2.23 -18.30 22.61
N ASP A 234 -2.44 -19.57 22.28
CA ASP A 234 -2.58 -19.97 20.88
C ASP A 234 -3.95 -19.43 20.40
N MET A 235 -4.11 -19.13 19.12
CA MET A 235 -5.43 -19.13 18.50
C MET A 235 -5.90 -20.58 18.46
N LEU A 236 -6.36 -21.02 19.63
CA LEU A 236 -7.27 -22.12 19.87
C LEU A 236 -6.64 -23.50 19.79
N SER A 237 -6.14 -23.96 20.94
CA SER A 237 -6.14 -25.40 21.21
C SER A 237 -7.55 -25.94 20.91
N TYR A 238 -7.65 -26.82 19.93
CA TYR A 238 -8.84 -27.38 19.25
C TYR A 238 -10.06 -27.81 20.11
N VAL A 239 -10.08 -27.63 21.45
CA VAL A 239 -10.83 -28.54 22.34
C VAL A 239 -11.44 -27.94 23.61
N SER A 240 -11.57 -26.62 23.81
CA SER A 240 -12.35 -26.14 24.98
C SER A 240 -13.50 -25.22 24.59
N SER A 241 -14.70 -25.77 24.63
CA SER A 241 -16.01 -25.17 24.32
C SER A 241 -16.37 -23.89 25.10
N ASN A 242 -15.54 -23.41 26.03
CA ASN A 242 -15.92 -22.42 27.03
C ASN A 242 -14.93 -21.23 27.17
N ASN A 243 -13.86 -21.15 26.38
CA ASN A 243 -12.92 -20.04 26.50
C ASN A 243 -13.36 -18.89 25.60
N ASN A 244 -13.74 -17.77 26.23
CA ASN A 244 -13.83 -16.47 25.59
C ASN A 244 -12.56 -16.25 24.77
N THR A 245 -12.67 -16.32 23.45
CA THR A 245 -11.54 -16.11 22.56
C THR A 245 -11.15 -14.65 22.63
N ILE A 246 -9.93 -14.37 23.04
CA ILE A 246 -9.34 -13.04 22.98
C ILE A 246 -8.18 -13.20 22.03
N PHE A 247 -8.14 -12.35 20.99
CA PHE A 247 -6.94 -12.20 20.17
C PHE A 247 -5.80 -11.82 21.10
N SER A 248 -4.79 -12.68 21.19
CA SER A 248 -3.59 -12.33 21.93
C SER A 248 -2.86 -11.18 21.27
N SER A 249 -1.91 -10.58 21.98
CA SER A 249 -1.02 -9.60 21.36
C SER A 249 -0.29 -10.17 20.15
N ALA A 250 0.08 -11.46 20.18
CA ALA A 250 0.75 -12.13 19.06
C ALA A 250 -0.20 -12.32 17.86
N ASP A 251 -1.45 -12.70 18.10
CA ASP A 251 -2.45 -12.84 17.04
C ASP A 251 -2.73 -11.50 16.36
N LYS A 252 -2.83 -10.42 17.15
CA LYS A 252 -2.98 -9.06 16.62
C LYS A 252 -1.79 -8.63 15.78
N SER A 253 -0.57 -8.83 16.28
CA SER A 253 0.65 -8.53 15.52
C SER A 253 0.74 -9.34 14.23
N LEU A 254 0.34 -10.61 14.25
CA LEU A 254 0.30 -11.45 13.07
C LEU A 254 -0.69 -10.89 12.04
N MET A 255 -1.96 -10.65 12.44
CA MET A 255 -2.98 -10.14 11.53
C MET A 255 -2.59 -8.77 10.96
N GLN A 256 -1.94 -7.94 11.78
CA GLN A 256 -1.40 -6.65 11.36
C GLN A 256 -0.28 -6.78 10.32
N ALA A 257 0.66 -7.69 10.56
CA ALA A 257 1.79 -7.93 9.67
C ALA A 257 1.41 -8.50 8.30
N ILE A 258 0.24 -9.13 8.19
CA ILE A 258 -0.31 -9.60 6.91
C ILE A 258 -1.35 -8.64 6.29
N GLY A 259 -1.51 -7.44 6.86
CA GLY A 259 -2.24 -6.34 6.20
C GLY A 259 -3.59 -5.94 6.81
N PHE A 260 -3.98 -6.50 7.96
CA PHE A 260 -5.23 -6.12 8.62
C PHE A 260 -5.01 -5.07 9.72
N ALA A 261 -5.80 -4.01 9.72
CA ALA A 261 -5.86 -3.06 10.82
C ALA A 261 -6.56 -3.72 12.02
N VAL A 262 -5.85 -3.80 13.16
CA VAL A 262 -6.35 -4.46 14.38
C VAL A 262 -6.69 -3.45 15.48
N ALA A 263 -7.77 -3.68 16.20
CA ALA A 263 -8.22 -2.82 17.29
C ALA A 263 -7.24 -2.86 18.47
N GLY A 264 -6.79 -1.67 18.90
CA GLY A 264 -5.92 -1.50 20.07
C GLY A 264 -4.42 -1.71 19.81
N ALA A 265 -3.98 -1.93 18.57
CA ALA A 265 -2.56 -1.74 18.23
C ALA A 265 -2.17 -0.26 18.41
N ALA A 266 -0.94 0.00 18.87
CA ALA A 266 -0.43 1.35 19.04
C ALA A 266 -0.56 2.11 17.71
N SER A 267 -1.37 3.16 17.71
CA SER A 267 -1.76 3.88 16.49
C SER A 267 -0.53 4.47 15.78
N THR A 268 -0.21 3.94 14.61
CA THR A 268 0.41 4.71 13.52
C THR A 268 -0.64 5.61 12.88
N PRO A 269 -0.23 6.70 12.18
CA PRO A 269 -1.15 7.70 11.69
C PRO A 269 -2.15 7.04 10.76
N THR A 270 -3.44 7.20 11.05
CA THR A 270 -4.50 6.81 10.14
C THR A 270 -4.19 7.42 8.76
N PRO A 271 -4.17 6.63 7.67
CA PRO A 271 -4.26 7.22 6.34
C PRO A 271 -5.42 8.23 6.37
N PRO A 272 -5.28 9.42 5.77
CA PRO A 272 -6.40 10.36 5.71
C PRO A 272 -7.61 9.57 5.17
N PRO A 273 -8.80 9.72 5.78
CA PRO A 273 -9.96 8.94 5.39
C PRO A 273 -10.09 9.05 3.88
N VAL A 274 -9.89 7.93 3.18
CA VAL A 274 -10.28 7.82 1.79
C VAL A 274 -11.78 8.03 1.87
N THR A 275 -12.26 9.20 1.44
CA THR A 275 -13.69 9.40 1.24
C THR A 275 -14.15 8.16 0.47
N PRO A 276 -15.14 7.39 0.99
CA PRO A 276 -15.66 6.25 0.26
C PRO A 276 -15.90 6.70 -1.18
N PRO A 277 -15.61 5.88 -2.19
CA PRO A 277 -16.02 6.18 -3.56
C PRO A 277 -17.46 6.65 -3.45
N VAL A 278 -17.72 7.88 -3.90
CA VAL A 278 -19.05 8.49 -3.82
C VAL A 278 -20.00 7.44 -4.38
N THR A 279 -20.82 6.82 -3.52
CA THR A 279 -21.80 5.85 -3.99
C THR A 279 -22.63 6.61 -5.01
N PRO A 280 -22.61 6.22 -6.30
CA PRO A 280 -23.28 6.99 -7.33
C PRO A 280 -24.74 7.14 -6.91
N PRO A 281 -25.33 8.34 -6.98
CA PRO A 281 -26.73 8.51 -6.66
C PRO A 281 -27.53 7.52 -7.50
N ALA A 282 -28.38 6.73 -6.83
CA ALA A 282 -29.19 5.71 -7.45
C ALA A 282 -30.22 6.37 -8.38
N SER A 283 -29.84 6.63 -9.64
CA SER A 283 -30.67 6.75 -10.86
C SER A 283 -29.95 7.59 -11.93
N TYR A 284 -28.97 7.01 -12.63
CA TYR A 284 -28.49 7.56 -13.90
C TYR A 284 -28.38 6.44 -14.93
N ALA A 285 -28.58 6.77 -16.21
CA ALA A 285 -28.42 5.83 -17.31
C ALA A 285 -26.93 5.55 -17.51
N THR A 286 -26.40 4.50 -16.90
CA THR A 286 -25.00 4.10 -17.09
C THR A 286 -24.82 3.53 -18.51
N ILE A 287 -24.00 4.19 -19.32
CA ILE A 287 -23.54 3.62 -20.59
C ILE A 287 -22.28 2.80 -20.30
N PHE A 288 -22.39 1.48 -20.43
CA PHE A 288 -21.23 0.58 -20.45
C PHE A 288 -20.75 0.43 -21.89
N GLY A 289 -19.50 0.82 -22.16
CA GLY A 289 -18.89 0.72 -23.49
C GLY A 289 -17.48 0.14 -23.42
N SER A 290 -17.18 -0.77 -24.34
CA SER A 290 -15.81 -1.18 -24.67
C SER A 290 -15.45 -0.59 -26.03
N LEU A 291 -14.41 0.23 -26.06
CA LEU A 291 -13.82 0.72 -27.30
C LEU A 291 -12.68 -0.21 -27.69
N GLY A 292 -12.90 -0.95 -28.79
CA GLY A 292 -11.89 -1.83 -29.36
C GLY A 292 -10.78 -1.06 -30.08
N THR A 293 -9.83 -1.80 -30.64
CA THR A 293 -8.65 -1.26 -31.34
C THR A 293 -9.06 -0.32 -32.49
N GLY A 294 -8.73 0.97 -32.37
CA GLY A 294 -9.02 2.00 -33.38
C GLY A 294 -9.10 3.40 -32.75
N VAL A 295 -9.41 4.41 -33.58
CA VAL A 295 -9.76 5.77 -33.10
C VAL A 295 -11.27 5.86 -33.00
N SER A 296 -11.82 5.70 -31.81
CA SER A 296 -13.24 5.94 -31.55
C SER A 296 -13.41 7.25 -30.77
N SER A 297 -14.42 8.04 -31.12
CA SER A 297 -14.79 9.23 -30.36
C SER A 297 -16.14 9.06 -29.66
N ILE A 298 -16.17 9.33 -28.36
CA ILE A 298 -17.40 9.37 -27.57
C ILE A 298 -17.56 10.79 -27.03
N LEU A 299 -18.71 11.40 -27.30
CA LEU A 299 -19.13 12.66 -26.69
C LEU A 299 -20.16 12.36 -25.61
N GLY A 300 -19.76 12.49 -24.35
CA GLY A 300 -20.66 12.38 -23.22
C GLY A 300 -21.54 13.62 -23.10
N ALA A 301 -22.85 13.47 -23.30
CA ALA A 301 -23.84 14.52 -23.10
C ALA A 301 -24.10 14.77 -21.59
N THR A 302 -24.68 15.92 -21.27
CA THR A 302 -24.92 16.41 -19.90
C THR A 302 -25.74 15.43 -19.05
N ALA A 303 -25.32 15.20 -17.81
CA ALA A 303 -26.03 14.47 -16.74
C ALA A 303 -26.15 12.93 -16.92
N THR A 304 -25.14 12.30 -17.53
CA THR A 304 -25.06 10.83 -17.65
C THR A 304 -23.73 10.35 -17.08
N ASP A 305 -23.72 9.33 -16.23
CA ASP A 305 -22.46 8.76 -15.74
C ASP A 305 -21.94 7.67 -16.68
N TYR A 306 -20.63 7.66 -16.92
CA TYR A 306 -19.98 6.76 -17.87
C TYR A 306 -19.06 5.77 -17.16
N GLN A 307 -19.09 4.52 -17.60
CA GLN A 307 -18.04 3.55 -17.31
C GLN A 307 -17.54 2.97 -18.64
N MET A 308 -16.29 3.29 -18.99
CA MET A 308 -15.71 2.88 -20.27
C MET A 308 -14.38 2.17 -20.09
N THR A 309 -14.19 1.18 -20.95
CA THR A 309 -12.92 0.51 -21.15
C THR A 309 -12.41 0.88 -22.54
N MET A 310 -11.18 1.36 -22.61
CA MET A 310 -10.58 1.89 -23.83
C MET A 310 -9.33 1.07 -24.18
N SER A 311 -9.12 0.90 -25.49
CA SER A 311 -7.90 0.32 -26.02
C SER A 311 -7.64 0.88 -27.42
N GLY A 312 -6.39 1.19 -27.75
CA GLY A 312 -5.99 1.68 -29.08
C GLY A 312 -5.61 3.15 -29.10
N GLY A 313 -6.48 4.01 -29.61
CA GLY A 313 -6.15 5.43 -29.87
C GLY A 313 -7.39 6.31 -29.76
N ASN A 314 -8.18 6.11 -28.74
CA ASN A 314 -9.51 6.69 -28.59
C ASN A 314 -9.45 8.12 -28.07
N ILE A 315 -10.52 8.88 -28.34
CA ILE A 315 -10.71 10.22 -27.78
C ILE A 315 -12.06 10.23 -27.06
N VAL A 316 -12.05 10.31 -25.74
CA VAL A 316 -13.27 10.40 -24.93
C VAL A 316 -13.44 11.83 -24.44
N THR A 317 -14.54 12.47 -24.84
CA THR A 317 -14.88 13.83 -24.39
C THR A 317 -16.03 13.77 -23.38
N ILE A 318 -15.79 14.25 -22.17
CA ILE A 318 -16.78 14.33 -21.09
C ILE A 318 -17.18 15.79 -20.88
N THR A 319 -18.46 16.09 -21.07
CA THR A 319 -19.00 17.45 -20.94
C THR A 319 -20.15 17.50 -19.94
N GLY A 320 -20.49 18.71 -19.48
CA GLY A 320 -21.61 18.90 -18.56
C GLY A 320 -21.36 18.35 -17.16
N SER A 321 -22.39 17.91 -16.46
CA SER A 321 -22.31 17.42 -15.06
C SER A 321 -22.08 15.91 -14.94
N SER A 322 -21.56 15.29 -15.99
CA SER A 322 -21.42 13.84 -16.13
C SER A 322 -20.16 13.32 -15.43
N ASN A 323 -20.29 12.32 -14.56
CA ASN A 323 -19.11 11.66 -13.98
C ASN A 323 -18.63 10.53 -14.89
N ALA A 324 -17.35 10.19 -14.82
CA ALA A 324 -16.81 9.12 -15.64
C ALA A 324 -15.79 8.27 -14.90
N VAL A 325 -15.86 6.96 -15.13
CA VAL A 325 -14.86 5.94 -14.79
C VAL A 325 -14.29 5.42 -16.10
N LEU A 326 -13.01 5.66 -16.35
CA LEU A 326 -12.34 5.32 -17.60
C LEU A 326 -11.15 4.41 -17.31
N ALA A 327 -11.17 3.21 -17.89
CA ALA A 327 -10.08 2.25 -17.83
C ALA A 327 -9.35 2.21 -19.17
N ASP A 328 -8.09 2.63 -19.22
CA ASP A 328 -7.20 2.36 -20.36
C ASP A 328 -6.62 0.94 -20.20
N GLN A 329 -6.75 0.13 -21.24
CA GLN A 329 -6.19 -1.22 -21.31
C GLN A 329 -5.02 -1.32 -22.29
N ALA A 330 -4.83 -0.42 -23.23
CA ALA A 330 -3.72 -0.51 -24.19
C ALA A 330 -3.73 0.69 -25.12
N GLY A 331 -2.56 1.04 -25.65
CA GLY A 331 -2.46 2.04 -26.70
C GLY A 331 -2.28 3.44 -26.14
N SER A 332 -2.84 4.46 -26.79
CA SER A 332 -2.68 5.87 -26.43
C SER A 332 -4.03 6.57 -26.49
N ASP A 333 -4.75 6.60 -25.37
CA ASP A 333 -6.09 7.16 -25.29
C ASP A 333 -6.06 8.60 -24.74
N THR A 334 -6.85 9.48 -25.34
CA THR A 334 -7.05 10.86 -24.90
C THR A 334 -8.40 10.99 -24.19
N ILE A 335 -8.38 11.63 -23.04
CA ILE A 335 -9.57 11.96 -22.25
C ILE A 335 -9.65 13.48 -22.13
N LEU A 336 -10.69 14.07 -22.70
CA LEU A 336 -10.97 15.49 -22.62
C LEU A 336 -12.16 15.75 -21.68
N ALA A 337 -11.90 16.25 -20.49
CA ALA A 337 -12.92 16.61 -19.51
C ALA A 337 -13.11 18.14 -19.49
N THR A 338 -14.28 18.63 -19.88
CA THR A 338 -14.57 20.09 -19.94
C THR A 338 -15.72 20.51 -19.01
N GLY A 339 -16.35 19.55 -18.36
CA GLY A 339 -17.55 19.73 -17.55
C GLY A 339 -17.32 20.01 -16.06
N SER A 340 -18.38 19.85 -15.29
CA SER A 340 -18.42 19.94 -13.82
C SER A 340 -18.59 18.57 -13.14
N GLY A 341 -18.54 17.47 -13.89
CA GLY A 341 -18.53 16.12 -13.34
C GLY A 341 -17.12 15.60 -13.11
N SER A 342 -16.94 14.72 -12.13
CA SER A 342 -15.63 14.17 -11.77
C SER A 342 -15.20 13.08 -12.74
N VAL A 343 -13.88 12.95 -12.93
CA VAL A 343 -13.30 11.87 -13.74
C VAL A 343 -12.39 11.02 -12.89
N PHE A 344 -12.64 9.72 -12.92
CA PHE A 344 -11.75 8.68 -12.42
C PHE A 344 -11.13 7.94 -13.62
N GLY A 345 -9.86 8.18 -13.90
CA GLY A 345 -9.11 7.54 -14.98
C GLY A 345 -8.06 6.60 -14.40
N TYR A 346 -7.91 5.41 -14.97
CA TYR A 346 -6.84 4.49 -14.57
C TYR A 346 -6.40 3.60 -15.72
N ASN A 347 -5.16 3.11 -15.64
CA ASN A 347 -4.70 2.00 -16.47
C ASN A 347 -5.04 0.69 -15.76
N GLN A 348 -5.65 -0.27 -16.46
CA GLN A 348 -6.01 -1.55 -15.85
C GLN A 348 -4.76 -2.38 -15.53
N SER A 349 -4.77 -3.11 -14.41
CA SER A 349 -3.64 -3.96 -14.03
C SER A 349 -3.29 -4.98 -15.15
N GLY A 350 -1.99 -5.15 -15.40
CA GLY A 350 -1.47 -6.00 -16.48
C GLY A 350 -1.38 -5.31 -17.85
N TYR A 351 -1.75 -4.03 -17.93
CA TYR A 351 -1.77 -3.27 -19.17
C TYR A 351 -0.90 -2.00 -19.08
N ALA A 352 -0.25 -1.63 -20.17
CA ALA A 352 0.67 -0.48 -20.23
C ALA A 352 0.21 0.53 -21.30
N GLY A 353 -1.06 0.93 -21.24
CA GLY A 353 -1.57 2.02 -22.07
C GLY A 353 -0.92 3.36 -21.73
N SER A 354 -1.04 4.35 -22.60
CA SER A 354 -0.65 5.72 -22.33
C SER A 354 -1.89 6.60 -22.33
N MET A 355 -2.03 7.43 -21.30
CA MET A 355 -3.17 8.31 -21.15
C MET A 355 -2.76 9.76 -21.37
N ASP A 356 -3.49 10.47 -22.24
CA ASP A 356 -3.46 11.93 -22.35
C ASP A 356 -4.74 12.50 -21.72
N PHE A 357 -4.64 12.98 -20.48
CA PHE A 357 -5.77 13.50 -19.71
C PHE A 357 -5.78 15.03 -19.71
N ILE A 358 -6.76 15.62 -20.38
CA ILE A 358 -6.94 17.07 -20.49
C ILE A 358 -8.21 17.47 -19.73
N ASN A 359 -8.05 18.03 -18.55
CA ASN A 359 -9.15 18.57 -17.75
C ASN A 359 -9.14 20.10 -17.81
N THR A 360 -10.14 20.67 -18.49
CA THR A 360 -10.46 22.11 -18.48
C THR A 360 -11.71 22.41 -17.66
N GLY A 361 -12.28 21.38 -17.03
CA GLY A 361 -13.46 21.44 -16.19
C GLY A 361 -13.21 22.02 -14.81
N SER A 362 -14.31 22.15 -14.06
CA SER A 362 -14.32 22.70 -12.69
C SER A 362 -14.29 21.63 -11.59
N ALA A 363 -14.49 20.37 -11.94
CA ALA A 363 -14.47 19.26 -10.99
C ALA A 363 -13.06 18.67 -10.80
N PRO A 364 -12.76 18.14 -9.60
CA PRO A 364 -11.54 17.40 -9.36
C PRO A 364 -11.50 16.12 -10.19
N ALA A 365 -10.29 15.73 -10.59
CA ALA A 365 -10.03 14.44 -11.23
C ALA A 365 -9.20 13.53 -10.31
N VAL A 366 -9.42 12.23 -10.43
CA VAL A 366 -8.59 11.19 -9.81
C VAL A 366 -8.03 10.33 -10.92
N ILE A 367 -6.71 10.30 -11.05
CA ILE A 367 -6.04 9.61 -12.14
C ILE A 367 -4.97 8.68 -11.57
N ASN A 368 -5.02 7.40 -11.92
CA ASN A 368 -4.12 6.37 -11.41
C ASN A 368 -3.58 5.48 -12.55
N ASP A 369 -2.45 5.87 -13.12
CA ASP A 369 -1.95 5.32 -14.37
C ASP A 369 -1.13 4.03 -14.20
N LEU A 370 -1.03 3.50 -12.97
CA LEU A 370 -0.41 2.22 -12.57
C LEU A 370 0.88 1.81 -13.31
N SER A 371 0.77 1.28 -14.53
CA SER A 371 1.85 0.72 -15.35
C SER A 371 2.15 1.48 -16.66
N GLY A 372 1.39 2.52 -17.00
CA GLY A 372 1.53 3.28 -18.25
C GLY A 372 2.48 4.47 -18.22
N SER A 373 2.35 5.33 -19.23
CA SER A 373 2.87 6.70 -19.23
C SER A 373 1.74 7.71 -19.39
N MET A 374 1.82 8.80 -18.65
CA MET A 374 0.78 9.81 -18.59
C MET A 374 1.25 11.17 -19.12
N THR A 375 0.40 11.82 -19.90
CA THR A 375 0.37 13.28 -19.99
C THR A 375 -0.92 13.77 -19.34
N MET A 376 -0.82 14.79 -18.48
CA MET A 376 -1.97 15.35 -17.80
C MET A 376 -1.92 16.88 -17.77
N GLN A 377 -3.06 17.50 -18.08
CA GLN A 377 -3.38 18.88 -17.76
C GLN A 377 -4.58 18.91 -16.80
N GLY A 378 -4.37 19.39 -15.58
CA GLY A 378 -5.39 19.50 -14.54
C GLY A 378 -6.31 20.70 -14.71
N GLY A 379 -7.55 20.55 -14.26
CA GLY A 379 -8.59 21.59 -14.32
C GLY A 379 -8.65 22.47 -13.06
N ALA A 380 -9.67 23.32 -13.00
CA ALA A 380 -9.86 24.25 -11.89
C ALA A 380 -10.25 23.56 -10.58
N GLY A 381 -10.78 22.33 -10.65
CA GLY A 381 -11.09 21.52 -9.47
C GLY A 381 -9.89 20.84 -8.82
N GLY A 382 -8.71 20.88 -9.45
CA GLY A 382 -7.52 20.18 -8.97
C GLY A 382 -7.60 18.68 -9.20
N GLY A 383 -6.95 17.90 -8.33
CA GLY A 383 -7.04 16.44 -8.42
C GLY A 383 -6.03 15.66 -7.60
N THR A 384 -6.20 14.34 -7.65
CA THR A 384 -5.26 13.34 -7.13
C THR A 384 -4.73 12.55 -8.31
N VAL A 385 -3.41 12.53 -8.50
CA VAL A 385 -2.77 11.98 -9.69
C VAL A 385 -1.63 11.08 -9.30
N ARG A 386 -1.56 9.90 -9.90
CA ARG A 386 -0.41 9.01 -9.83
C ARG A 386 0.01 8.62 -11.24
N GLY A 387 1.17 9.10 -11.65
CA GLY A 387 1.80 8.71 -12.91
C GLY A 387 2.09 7.21 -12.96
N GLY A 388 2.17 6.67 -14.17
CA GLY A 388 2.37 5.25 -14.38
C GLY A 388 3.84 4.88 -14.19
N THR A 389 4.10 3.63 -13.78
CA THR A 389 5.44 3.20 -13.33
C THR A 389 6.40 2.85 -14.46
N ALA A 390 5.93 2.54 -15.67
CA ALA A 390 6.78 2.08 -16.77
C ALA A 390 7.26 3.19 -17.72
N GLY A 391 6.85 4.45 -17.51
CA GLY A 391 7.20 5.54 -18.40
C GLY A 391 7.43 6.88 -17.71
N ASN A 392 7.89 7.85 -18.51
CA ASN A 392 8.07 9.23 -18.09
C ASN A 392 6.70 9.92 -18.11
N ASN A 393 6.28 10.47 -16.98
CA ASN A 393 5.00 11.15 -16.88
C ASN A 393 5.17 12.67 -16.98
N SER A 394 4.19 13.37 -17.55
CA SER A 394 4.11 14.83 -17.57
C SER A 394 2.80 15.27 -16.94
N ILE A 395 2.84 15.62 -15.66
CA ILE A 395 1.66 15.99 -14.86
C ILE A 395 1.69 17.50 -14.62
N ILE A 396 0.76 18.24 -15.21
CA ILE A 396 0.64 19.69 -15.04
C ILE A 396 -0.70 19.98 -14.36
N GLY A 397 -0.67 20.41 -13.09
CA GLY A 397 -1.84 20.80 -12.33
C GLY A 397 -2.50 22.08 -12.85
N GLY A 398 -3.80 22.19 -12.60
CA GLY A 398 -4.58 23.41 -12.87
C GLY A 398 -4.53 24.41 -11.71
N SER A 399 -5.60 25.19 -11.58
CA SER A 399 -5.74 26.20 -10.51
C SER A 399 -6.27 25.63 -9.19
N GLY A 400 -6.83 24.42 -9.17
CA GLY A 400 -7.23 23.72 -7.95
C GLY A 400 -6.07 22.93 -7.32
N ALA A 401 -6.18 22.61 -6.03
CA ALA A 401 -5.14 21.89 -5.28
C ALA A 401 -4.77 20.56 -5.95
N LEU A 402 -3.48 20.26 -6.01
CA LEU A 402 -2.97 19.02 -6.59
C LEU A 402 -2.29 18.15 -5.53
N TYR A 403 -2.66 16.88 -5.50
CA TYR A 403 -1.84 15.79 -4.97
C TYR A 403 -1.31 14.99 -6.17
N ALA A 404 0.01 14.89 -6.34
CA ALA A 404 0.60 14.21 -7.47
C ALA A 404 1.81 13.36 -7.09
N VAL A 405 1.88 12.14 -7.63
CA VAL A 405 3.04 11.26 -7.56
C VAL A 405 3.60 11.07 -8.97
N GLY A 406 4.89 11.30 -9.16
CA GLY A 406 5.56 11.26 -10.46
C GLY A 406 5.46 9.92 -11.20
N GLY A 407 5.47 8.79 -10.48
CA GLY A 407 5.36 7.45 -11.08
C GLY A 407 6.71 6.85 -11.47
N GLY A 408 6.91 6.56 -12.76
CA GLY A 408 8.17 6.09 -13.32
C GLY A 408 9.24 7.18 -13.42
N SER A 409 10.44 6.78 -13.85
CA SER A 409 11.61 7.65 -13.90
C SER A 409 11.44 8.81 -14.87
N ASN A 410 12.16 9.93 -14.65
CA ASN A 410 12.17 11.10 -15.54
C ASN A 410 10.81 11.78 -15.69
N SER A 411 9.98 11.69 -14.66
CA SER A 411 8.67 12.32 -14.65
C SER A 411 8.75 13.80 -14.25
N LEU A 412 7.93 14.62 -14.89
CA LEU A 412 7.72 16.02 -14.62
C LEU A 412 6.38 16.20 -13.90
N VAL A 413 6.39 16.85 -12.74
CA VAL A 413 5.20 17.25 -12.00
C VAL A 413 5.24 18.77 -11.78
N VAL A 414 4.25 19.49 -12.28
CA VAL A 414 4.14 20.95 -12.18
C VAL A 414 2.82 21.32 -11.52
N VAL A 415 2.84 22.22 -10.54
CA VAL A 415 1.62 22.79 -9.93
C VAL A 415 1.49 24.28 -10.23
N ASN A 416 0.24 24.71 -10.43
CA ASN A 416 -0.14 26.10 -10.74
C ASN A 416 -1.20 26.65 -9.78
N SER A 417 -1.51 25.93 -8.69
CA SER A 417 -2.56 26.31 -7.75
C SER A 417 -2.03 27.17 -6.60
N ALA A 418 -2.73 28.27 -6.33
CA ALA A 418 -2.54 29.10 -5.14
C ALA A 418 -2.91 28.40 -3.82
N GLN A 419 -3.48 27.19 -3.88
CA GLN A 419 -3.82 26.38 -2.71
C GLN A 419 -2.61 25.59 -2.20
N THR A 420 -2.85 24.69 -1.23
CA THR A 420 -1.83 23.76 -0.77
C THR A 420 -1.68 22.61 -1.77
N ASN A 421 -0.45 22.30 -2.17
CA ASN A 421 -0.15 21.21 -3.10
C ASN A 421 0.84 20.22 -2.50
N TYR A 422 0.74 18.97 -2.95
CA TYR A 422 1.63 17.87 -2.55
C TYR A 422 2.19 17.19 -3.80
N LEU A 423 3.51 17.23 -3.94
CA LEU A 423 4.25 16.67 -5.07
C LEU A 423 5.23 15.64 -4.54
N PHE A 424 5.05 14.39 -4.95
CA PHE A 424 5.90 13.28 -4.58
C PHE A 424 6.64 12.78 -5.81
N ALA A 425 7.95 12.56 -5.66
CA ALA A 425 8.73 11.84 -6.64
C ALA A 425 8.26 10.38 -6.72
N GLY A 426 8.57 9.75 -7.83
CA GLY A 426 8.25 8.37 -8.14
C GLY A 426 9.44 7.46 -7.85
N ILE A 427 9.67 6.50 -8.74
CA ILE A 427 10.93 5.77 -8.80
C ILE A 427 11.80 6.41 -9.90
N GLY A 428 13.07 6.69 -9.60
CA GLY A 428 13.99 7.25 -10.58
C GLY A 428 14.28 8.72 -10.32
N ASN A 429 14.54 9.49 -11.38
CA ASN A 429 14.88 10.91 -11.27
C ASN A 429 13.68 11.75 -11.69
N GLU A 430 13.06 12.49 -10.78
CA GLU A 430 11.89 13.32 -11.10
C GLU A 430 12.20 14.81 -11.06
N THR A 431 11.36 15.60 -11.73
CA THR A 431 11.37 17.05 -11.66
C THR A 431 10.03 17.54 -11.13
N LEU A 432 10.03 18.14 -9.94
CA LEU A 432 8.87 18.66 -9.25
C LEU A 432 8.95 20.18 -9.18
N ILE A 433 7.96 20.88 -9.71
CA ILE A 433 7.97 22.35 -9.83
C ILE A 433 6.67 22.95 -9.29
N ALA A 434 6.78 23.88 -8.36
CA ALA A 434 5.69 24.81 -8.05
C ALA A 434 5.94 26.16 -8.71
N ASN A 435 5.10 26.50 -9.68
CA ASN A 435 5.24 27.74 -10.46
C ASN A 435 4.95 29.00 -9.63
N PRO A 436 5.33 30.19 -10.15
CA PRO A 436 4.92 31.46 -9.55
C PRO A 436 3.40 31.55 -9.38
N GLY A 437 2.97 32.10 -8.24
CA GLY A 437 1.54 32.22 -7.90
C GLY A 437 0.96 31.00 -7.18
N THR A 438 1.75 29.96 -6.94
CA THR A 438 1.36 28.83 -6.08
C THR A 438 1.37 29.19 -4.60
N GLY A 439 0.62 28.44 -3.80
CA GLY A 439 0.54 28.58 -2.35
C GLY A 439 1.62 27.80 -1.62
N THR A 440 1.24 27.21 -0.49
CA THR A 440 2.09 26.27 0.27
C THR A 440 2.29 24.98 -0.54
N ASN A 441 3.53 24.51 -0.64
CA ASN A 441 3.83 23.29 -1.37
C ASN A 441 4.66 22.35 -0.52
N LEU A 442 4.39 21.06 -0.65
CA LEU A 442 5.21 19.98 -0.13
C LEU A 442 5.81 19.22 -1.30
N PHE A 443 7.12 19.04 -1.25
CA PHE A 443 7.90 18.23 -2.17
C PHE A 443 8.55 17.09 -1.39
N ASP A 444 8.48 15.89 -1.93
CA ASP A 444 9.07 14.72 -1.28
C ASP A 444 9.81 13.84 -2.30
N CYS A 445 11.10 13.62 -2.09
CA CYS A 445 11.81 12.55 -2.77
C CYS A 445 11.39 11.22 -2.13
N ASN A 446 10.67 10.37 -2.86
CA ASN A 446 10.44 8.99 -2.44
C ASN A 446 11.81 8.35 -2.09
N PRO A 447 11.92 7.49 -1.06
CA PRO A 447 13.18 6.84 -0.64
C PRO A 447 13.98 6.05 -1.70
N GLY A 448 13.60 6.06 -2.97
CA GLY A 448 14.42 5.56 -4.07
C GLY A 448 15.72 6.35 -4.24
N ALA A 449 16.77 5.71 -4.77
CA ALA A 449 18.10 6.31 -4.98
C ALA A 449 18.16 7.35 -6.15
N GLY A 450 17.07 8.11 -6.32
CA GLY A 450 16.82 9.04 -7.41
C GLY A 450 17.61 10.33 -7.38
N GLY A 451 17.68 10.96 -8.55
CA GLY A 451 18.32 12.22 -8.90
C GLY A 451 17.35 13.41 -8.90
N ASP A 452 16.50 13.54 -7.88
CA ASP A 452 15.32 14.40 -7.95
C ASP A 452 15.63 15.90 -7.95
N VAL A 453 14.86 16.66 -8.72
CA VAL A 453 14.91 18.12 -8.80
C VAL A 453 13.61 18.69 -8.26
N MET A 454 13.68 19.50 -7.20
CA MET A 454 12.53 20.17 -6.59
C MET A 454 12.72 21.68 -6.63
N ILE A 455 11.76 22.40 -7.19
CA ILE A 455 11.82 23.85 -7.38
C ILE A 455 10.54 24.48 -6.90
N SER A 456 10.65 25.45 -5.99
CA SER A 456 9.51 26.29 -5.62
C SER A 456 9.69 27.74 -6.03
N HIS A 457 8.62 28.30 -6.59
CA HIS A 457 8.39 29.73 -6.78
C HIS A 457 7.09 30.18 -6.06
N GLY A 458 6.63 29.41 -5.08
CA GLY A 458 5.37 29.63 -4.36
C GLY A 458 5.46 30.60 -3.18
N THR A 459 4.30 30.97 -2.65
CA THR A 459 4.12 31.79 -1.44
C THR A 459 3.83 30.93 -0.21
N GLY A 460 3.98 31.46 1.02
CA GLY A 460 3.78 30.67 2.24
C GLY A 460 4.89 29.62 2.42
N THR A 461 4.62 28.54 3.15
CA THR A 461 5.67 27.57 3.51
C THR A 461 5.94 26.58 2.38
N GLN A 462 7.21 26.35 2.10
CA GLN A 462 7.69 25.42 1.09
C GLN A 462 8.45 24.31 1.81
N TYR A 463 7.87 23.12 1.85
CA TYR A 463 8.43 21.97 2.53
C TYR A 463 9.16 21.08 1.51
N PHE A 464 10.41 20.75 1.80
CA PHE A 464 11.23 19.86 0.98
C PHE A 464 11.69 18.69 1.84
N PHE A 465 11.32 17.47 1.48
CA PHE A 465 11.86 16.26 2.08
C PHE A 465 12.94 15.71 1.14
N GLY A 466 14.19 15.74 1.60
CA GLY A 466 15.37 15.35 0.83
C GLY A 466 16.24 14.42 1.67
N SER A 467 16.52 13.19 1.26
CA SER A 467 17.40 12.34 2.09
C SER A 467 17.92 11.04 1.48
N ALA A 468 17.25 10.45 0.50
CA ALA A 468 17.76 9.30 -0.25
C ALA A 468 18.32 9.76 -1.61
N GLY A 469 19.38 9.11 -2.10
CA GLY A 469 19.95 9.43 -3.41
C GLY A 469 20.59 10.82 -3.50
N THR A 470 20.45 11.47 -4.67
CA THR A 470 21.02 12.79 -4.95
C THR A 470 19.91 13.78 -5.31
N SER A 471 19.69 14.84 -4.52
CA SER A 471 18.61 15.79 -4.80
C SER A 471 19.12 17.21 -5.08
N THR A 472 18.45 17.93 -5.97
CA THR A 472 18.63 19.37 -6.17
C THR A 472 17.39 20.11 -5.69
N LEU A 473 17.53 20.92 -4.65
CA LEU A 473 16.44 21.61 -3.98
C LEU A 473 16.58 23.12 -4.19
N THR A 474 15.55 23.76 -4.72
CA THR A 474 15.54 25.21 -4.95
C THR A 474 14.39 25.83 -4.17
N GLY A 475 14.73 26.53 -3.09
CA GLY A 475 13.77 27.27 -2.28
C GLY A 475 13.14 28.45 -3.02
N SER A 476 11.96 28.86 -2.56
CA SER A 476 11.29 30.05 -3.07
C SER A 476 12.03 31.33 -2.65
N THR A 477 11.98 32.32 -3.54
CA THR A 477 12.47 33.69 -3.30
C THR A 477 11.33 34.70 -3.17
N VAL A 478 10.07 34.23 -3.18
CA VAL A 478 8.91 35.12 -3.10
C VAL A 478 8.78 35.68 -1.68
N ALA A 479 8.63 36.99 -1.55
CA ALA A 479 8.50 37.65 -0.25
C ALA A 479 7.36 37.05 0.59
N GLY A 480 7.65 36.78 1.87
CA GLY A 480 6.70 36.13 2.78
C GLY A 480 6.62 34.61 2.63
N SER A 481 7.41 33.98 1.75
CA SER A 481 7.61 32.53 1.80
C SER A 481 8.62 32.13 2.87
N SER A 482 8.55 30.87 3.30
CA SER A 482 9.52 30.24 4.20
C SER A 482 9.91 28.89 3.61
N ASN A 483 11.21 28.61 3.55
CA ASN A 483 11.73 27.36 3.01
C ASN A 483 12.16 26.43 4.16
N VAL A 484 11.54 25.27 4.25
CA VAL A 484 11.80 24.28 5.30
C VAL A 484 12.26 22.97 4.65
N PHE A 485 13.45 22.52 5.00
CA PHE A 485 14.08 21.33 4.44
C PHE A 485 14.18 20.25 5.52
N PHE A 486 13.67 19.06 5.25
CA PHE A 486 13.77 17.89 6.11
C PHE A 486 14.81 16.93 5.55
N MET A 487 15.88 16.69 6.31
CA MET A 487 17.07 16.01 5.83
C MET A 487 17.49 14.84 6.74
N GLY A 488 17.90 13.71 6.16
CA GLY A 488 18.37 12.51 6.89
C GLY A 488 17.63 11.25 6.50
N SER A 489 18.30 10.10 6.48
CA SER A 489 17.81 8.86 5.86
C SER A 489 17.84 7.68 6.83
N SER A 490 16.77 6.88 6.84
CA SER A 490 16.75 5.58 7.51
C SER A 490 17.63 4.53 6.81
N LEU A 491 17.95 4.74 5.53
CA LEU A 491 18.81 3.86 4.71
C LEU A 491 20.30 4.26 4.78
N GLY A 492 20.63 5.36 5.46
CA GLY A 492 21.97 5.93 5.55
C GLY A 492 22.41 6.69 4.28
N GLY A 493 23.11 7.80 4.46
CA GLY A 493 23.73 8.56 3.37
C GLY A 493 22.80 9.53 2.63
N GLY A 494 23.12 9.79 1.36
CA GLY A 494 22.44 10.75 0.48
C GLY A 494 23.20 12.08 0.32
N SER A 495 22.91 12.80 -0.76
CA SER A 495 23.44 14.15 -0.97
C SER A 495 22.39 15.10 -1.53
N ALA A 496 22.36 16.32 -1.03
CA ALA A 496 21.49 17.36 -1.55
C ALA A 496 22.28 18.62 -1.86
N VAL A 497 21.90 19.30 -2.95
CA VAL A 497 22.34 20.66 -3.26
C VAL A 497 21.15 21.58 -3.09
N VAL A 498 21.26 22.55 -2.20
CA VAL A 498 20.20 23.50 -1.86
C VAL A 498 20.59 24.88 -2.36
N THR A 499 19.70 25.50 -3.13
CA THR A 499 19.79 26.91 -3.53
C THR A 499 18.67 27.72 -2.89
N ASN A 500 18.88 29.04 -2.78
CA ASN A 500 17.97 30.00 -2.14
C ASN A 500 17.67 29.74 -0.65
N PHE A 501 18.53 28.99 0.04
CA PHE A 501 18.41 28.76 1.48
C PHE A 501 18.42 30.07 2.27
N GLY A 502 19.42 30.93 2.04
CA GLY A 502 19.66 32.14 2.84
C GLY A 502 18.83 33.37 2.45
N GLN A 503 17.94 33.29 1.46
CA GLN A 503 17.22 34.48 0.97
C GLN A 503 16.02 34.87 1.85
N LEU A 504 15.40 33.94 2.58
CA LEU A 504 14.15 34.15 3.31
C LEU A 504 14.02 33.30 4.60
N ASN A 505 15.08 33.20 5.40
CA ASN A 505 15.13 32.38 6.63
C ASN A 505 14.87 30.88 6.38
N GLY A 506 15.74 30.24 5.59
CA GLY A 506 15.72 28.79 5.42
C GLY A 506 15.91 28.06 6.75
N THR A 507 15.31 26.88 6.88
CA THR A 507 15.56 26.00 8.03
C THR A 507 15.79 24.59 7.54
N ILE A 508 16.83 23.92 8.05
CA ILE A 508 16.99 22.48 7.97
C ILE A 508 16.52 21.87 9.29
N ASN A 509 15.66 20.88 9.21
CA ASN A 509 15.32 19.97 10.30
C ASN A 509 15.82 18.58 9.94
N THR A 510 16.55 17.95 10.85
CA THR A 510 16.98 16.58 10.63
C THR A 510 15.85 15.60 10.97
N VAL A 511 15.80 14.48 10.26
CA VAL A 511 14.83 13.40 10.48
C VAL A 511 15.55 12.06 10.67
N ASN A 512 14.83 10.98 11.01
CA ASN A 512 15.39 9.63 11.14
C ASN A 512 16.55 9.52 12.14
N ASN A 513 16.49 10.26 13.25
CA ASN A 513 17.54 10.34 14.28
C ASN A 513 18.89 10.89 13.77
N ALA A 514 18.91 11.48 12.57
CA ALA A 514 20.10 12.16 12.08
C ALA A 514 20.37 13.42 12.91
N VAL A 515 21.64 13.74 13.13
CA VAL A 515 22.09 14.95 13.84
C VAL A 515 23.24 15.59 13.10
N ILE A 516 23.41 16.90 13.29
CA ILE A 516 24.47 17.67 12.64
C ILE A 516 25.83 17.22 13.18
N GLN A 517 26.67 16.69 12.31
CA GLN A 517 28.03 16.23 12.65
C GLN A 517 29.07 17.31 12.36
N SER A 518 28.95 18.02 11.25
CA SER A 518 29.86 19.12 10.89
C SER A 518 29.21 20.12 9.94
N VAL A 519 29.71 21.36 9.98
CA VAL A 519 29.36 22.42 9.02
C VAL A 519 30.66 23.12 8.62
N THR A 520 30.98 23.13 7.32
CA THR A 520 32.23 23.71 6.80
C THR A 520 31.97 24.52 5.54
N ASP A 521 32.74 25.58 5.30
CA ASP A 521 32.73 26.21 3.98
C ASP A 521 33.17 25.21 2.90
N THR A 522 32.59 25.32 1.72
CA THR A 522 32.87 24.47 0.58
C THR A 522 32.72 25.24 -0.72
N SER A 523 33.13 24.62 -1.82
CA SER A 523 32.77 25.06 -3.17
C SER A 523 32.16 23.90 -3.94
N TYR A 524 31.10 24.19 -4.69
CA TYR A 524 30.42 23.21 -5.53
C TYR A 524 30.22 23.82 -6.91
N ASN A 525 30.78 23.16 -7.93
CA ASN A 525 30.82 23.66 -9.32
C ASN A 525 31.31 25.12 -9.45
N GLY A 526 32.30 25.51 -8.64
CA GLY A 526 32.89 26.85 -8.63
C GLY A 526 32.10 27.91 -7.87
N ALA A 527 30.91 27.59 -7.35
CA ALA A 527 30.15 28.46 -6.46
C ALA A 527 30.51 28.18 -4.99
N SER A 528 30.68 29.24 -4.19
CA SER A 528 30.87 29.12 -2.74
C SER A 528 29.60 28.65 -2.03
N GLY A 529 29.75 27.90 -0.96
CA GLY A 529 28.64 27.44 -0.12
C GLY A 529 29.09 26.87 1.22
N ALA A 530 28.14 26.28 1.95
CA ALA A 530 28.40 25.56 3.19
C ALA A 530 28.01 24.08 3.00
N LEU A 531 28.87 23.17 3.44
CA LEU A 531 28.58 21.75 3.50
C LEU A 531 28.16 21.39 4.94
N VAL A 532 26.94 20.92 5.10
CA VAL A 532 26.43 20.31 6.33
C VAL A 532 26.53 18.80 6.17
N THR A 533 27.18 18.13 7.12
CA THR A 533 27.27 16.67 7.17
C THR A 533 26.51 16.17 8.39
N LEU A 534 25.65 15.18 8.20
CA LEU A 534 24.92 14.52 9.27
C LEU A 534 25.62 13.22 9.69
N ASN A 535 25.33 12.72 10.90
CA ASN A 535 25.94 11.50 11.44
C ASN A 535 25.56 10.21 10.69
N ASP A 536 24.47 10.23 9.93
CA ASP A 536 24.02 9.14 9.04
C ASP A 536 24.73 9.15 7.68
N GLY A 537 25.60 10.12 7.44
CA GLY A 537 26.33 10.29 6.18
C GLY A 537 25.63 11.17 5.15
N THR A 538 24.43 11.72 5.42
CA THR A 538 23.79 12.69 4.53
C THR A 538 24.66 13.94 4.40
N ARG A 539 24.83 14.43 3.16
CA ARG A 539 25.63 15.62 2.82
C ARG A 539 24.78 16.69 2.15
N ILE A 540 24.70 17.88 2.74
CA ILE A 540 23.83 18.95 2.28
C ILE A 540 24.70 20.15 1.92
N THR A 541 24.74 20.52 0.65
CA THR A 541 25.48 21.68 0.15
C THR A 541 24.53 22.87 0.01
N LEU A 542 24.70 23.88 0.86
CA LEU A 542 23.97 25.14 0.84
C LEU A 542 24.71 26.15 -0.03
N LEU A 543 24.27 26.32 -1.28
CA LEU A 543 24.91 27.24 -2.22
C LEU A 543 24.64 28.70 -1.86
N GLY A 544 25.69 29.52 -1.92
CA GLY A 544 25.62 30.95 -1.61
C GLY A 544 25.54 31.28 -0.11
N VAL A 545 25.71 30.29 0.76
CA VAL A 545 25.66 30.45 2.23
C VAL A 545 27.04 30.14 2.81
N SER A 546 27.53 30.95 3.74
CA SER A 546 28.77 30.62 4.46
C SER A 546 28.45 29.81 5.72
N SER A 547 29.34 28.89 6.09
CA SER A 547 29.24 28.17 7.36
C SER A 547 29.19 29.10 8.57
N ALA A 548 29.83 30.27 8.49
CA ALA A 548 29.85 31.28 9.56
C ALA A 548 28.53 32.06 9.69
N SER A 549 27.65 32.03 8.68
CA SER A 549 26.35 32.71 8.73
C SER A 549 25.22 31.83 9.27
N LEU A 550 25.51 30.57 9.60
CA LEU A 550 24.52 29.59 10.05
C LEU A 550 24.47 29.53 11.58
N SER A 551 23.27 29.36 12.12
CA SER A 551 23.04 29.07 13.54
C SER A 551 22.69 27.60 13.73
N TYR A 552 23.54 26.87 14.45
CA TYR A 552 23.38 25.43 14.68
C TYR A 552 24.11 24.98 15.95
N THR A 553 23.89 23.73 16.35
CA THR A 553 24.66 23.04 17.40
C THR A 553 25.09 21.68 16.87
N ILE A 554 26.37 21.32 17.05
CA ILE A 554 26.85 19.97 16.73
C ILE A 554 26.14 18.97 17.65
N GLY A 555 25.60 17.89 17.07
CA GLY A 555 24.69 16.96 17.74
C GLY A 555 23.24 17.45 17.84
N GLY A 556 22.94 18.66 17.38
CA GLY A 556 21.59 19.20 17.27
C GLY A 556 20.84 18.68 16.03
N THR A 557 19.53 18.92 16.01
CA THR A 557 18.61 18.44 14.96
C THR A 557 18.07 19.54 14.05
N SER A 558 18.59 20.76 14.17
CA SER A 558 18.12 21.90 13.38
C SER A 558 19.24 22.90 13.10
N LEU A 559 19.12 23.56 11.95
CA LEU A 559 20.04 24.58 11.45
C LEU A 559 19.24 25.67 10.72
N THR A 560 19.58 26.93 10.96
CA THR A 560 18.95 28.11 10.35
C THR A 560 19.99 29.03 9.72
#